data_AF-A0A6M1SUW5-F1
#
_entry.id   AF-A0A6M1SUW5-F1
#
_cell.length_a   1.000
_cell.length_b   1.000
_cell.length_c   1.000
_cell.angle_alpha   90.00
_cell.angle_beta   90.00
_cell.angle_gamma   90.00
#
_symmetry.space_group_name_H-M   'P 1'
#
loop_
_entity.id
_entity.type
_entity.pdbx_description
1 polymer ?
#
loop_
_entity_poly.entity_id
_entity_poly.type
_entity_poly.pdbx_seq_one_letter_code
_entity_poly.pdbx_strand_id
1 'polypeptide(L)'
;MDINKLNSSASNSFNKTEETSKGQKQSGVSSKQSSPNTADKVSISDYKFRKNDQLFAKVELDKLNDSASDELVEMNKQVSEYQKAKEVSPEAAQNTEIGQKLNDPNVWEDIAGKMLK
;
A
#
# COMPACT_ATOMS: atom_id res chain seq x y z
N MET A 1 -10.78 45.47 2.76
CA MET A 1 -9.64 44.53 2.64
C MET A 1 -8.72 45.11 1.57
N ASP A 2 -7.53 45.58 1.96
CA ASP A 2 -6.58 46.23 1.05
C ASP A 2 -5.69 45.21 0.33
N ILE A 3 -5.72 45.26 -1.00
CA ILE A 3 -5.07 44.31 -1.92
C ILE A 3 -3.58 44.63 -2.17
N ASN A 4 -3.04 45.66 -1.49
CA ASN A 4 -1.71 46.24 -1.74
C ASN A 4 -0.54 45.52 -1.06
N LYS A 5 -0.70 44.26 -0.62
CA LYS A 5 0.40 43.45 -0.05
C LYS A 5 0.58 42.08 -0.71
N LEU A 6 0.06 41.89 -1.92
CA LEU A 6 0.50 40.80 -2.79
C LEU A 6 1.79 41.24 -3.51
N ASN A 7 2.93 41.14 -2.83
CA ASN A 7 4.20 41.18 -3.55
C ASN A 7 4.68 39.76 -3.83
N SER A 8 4.59 39.41 -5.10
CA SER A 8 5.12 38.22 -5.72
C SER A 8 6.63 38.12 -5.53
N SER A 9 7.11 36.97 -5.08
CA SER A 9 8.43 36.46 -5.48
C SER A 9 8.43 34.94 -5.29
N ALA A 10 7.88 34.27 -6.30
CA ALA A 10 8.38 32.95 -6.65
C ALA A 10 9.85 33.11 -7.01
N SER A 11 10.75 32.64 -6.16
CA SER A 11 12.13 32.39 -6.54
C SER A 11 12.53 31.01 -6.04
N ASN A 12 12.48 30.06 -6.98
CA ASN A 12 13.30 28.87 -6.96
C ASN A 12 14.72 29.22 -6.50
N SER A 13 15.23 28.49 -5.52
CA SER A 13 16.67 28.31 -5.33
C SER A 13 16.93 26.94 -4.74
N PHE A 14 16.99 25.97 -5.65
CA PHE A 14 17.87 24.82 -5.54
C PHE A 14 19.31 25.31 -5.36
N ASN A 15 20.02 24.76 -4.36
CA ASN A 15 21.47 24.60 -4.21
C ASN A 15 21.75 24.46 -2.70
N LYS A 16 22.70 23.69 -2.19
CA LYS A 16 23.63 22.67 -2.67
C LYS A 16 24.34 22.19 -1.37
N THR A 17 24.67 20.91 -1.31
CA THR A 17 25.57 20.30 -0.32
C THR A 17 26.90 21.06 -0.21
N GLU A 18 27.44 21.25 1.02
CA GLU A 18 28.85 21.01 1.42
C GLU A 18 29.27 21.70 2.75
N GLU A 19 29.76 20.84 3.66
CA GLU A 19 30.98 20.91 4.48
C GLU A 19 31.52 22.23 5.14
N THR A 20 31.64 22.12 6.47
CA THR A 20 32.76 22.55 7.34
C THR A 20 33.09 24.04 7.60
N SER A 21 33.28 24.30 8.91
CA SER A 21 34.25 25.22 9.53
C SER A 21 34.00 26.74 9.44
N LYS A 22 33.64 27.34 10.58
CA LYS A 22 34.53 28.17 11.43
C LYS A 22 33.72 28.87 12.51
N GLY A 23 34.18 28.73 13.75
CA GLY A 23 33.56 29.37 14.90
C GLY A 23 33.85 30.87 14.99
N GLN A 24 32.92 31.58 15.61
CA GLN A 24 33.20 32.80 16.36
C GLN A 24 32.35 32.80 17.64
N LYS A 25 33.04 32.71 18.78
CA LYS A 25 32.45 32.94 20.10
C LYS A 25 32.20 34.43 20.25
N GLN A 26 30.98 34.82 20.60
CA GLN A 26 30.73 36.12 21.23
C GLN A 26 30.23 35.91 22.67
N SER A 27 30.92 36.61 23.56
CA SER A 27 30.80 36.54 25.01
C SER A 27 29.61 37.34 25.51
N GLY A 28 28.80 36.71 26.36
CA GLY A 28 28.17 37.31 27.54
C GLY A 28 27.23 38.51 27.35
N VAL A 29 25.94 38.23 27.24
CA VAL A 29 24.91 39.01 27.95
C VAL A 29 23.97 38.02 28.63
N SER A 30 23.96 38.04 29.95
CA SER A 30 22.97 37.38 30.78
C SER A 30 21.66 38.17 30.70
N SER A 31 20.68 37.64 29.97
CA SER A 31 19.28 38.06 30.09
C SER A 31 18.44 36.82 30.35
N LYS A 32 18.13 36.58 31.63
CA LYS A 32 16.98 35.76 32.03
C LYS A 32 15.75 36.38 31.38
N GLN A 33 15.22 35.76 30.33
CA GLN A 33 13.89 36.06 29.85
C GLN A 33 13.23 34.75 29.42
N SER A 34 12.18 34.43 30.17
CA SER A 34 11.16 33.41 29.95
C SER A 34 11.16 32.80 28.55
N SER A 35 11.33 31.48 28.49
CA SER A 35 11.02 30.67 27.31
C SER A 35 9.62 31.03 26.78
N PRO A 36 9.45 31.63 25.60
CA PRO A 36 8.17 31.57 24.94
C PRO A 36 8.09 30.15 24.40
N ASN A 37 7.28 29.34 25.08
CA ASN A 37 6.91 28.01 24.63
C ASN A 37 6.15 28.15 23.31
N THR A 38 6.84 28.38 22.19
CA THR A 38 6.30 28.24 20.83
C THR A 38 6.21 26.75 20.55
N ALA A 39 5.31 26.11 21.27
CA ALA A 39 4.84 24.79 20.96
C ALA A 39 3.35 24.99 20.75
N ASP A 40 2.99 25.50 19.57
CA ASP A 40 1.69 25.24 18.97
C ASP A 40 1.63 23.73 18.70
N LYS A 41 1.49 22.95 19.79
CA LYS A 41 1.27 21.52 19.73
C LYS A 41 -0.22 21.37 19.62
N VAL A 42 -0.69 21.38 18.38
CA VAL A 42 -1.95 20.72 18.06
C VAL A 42 -1.78 19.26 18.49
N SER A 43 -2.38 18.90 19.63
CA SER A 43 -2.36 17.52 20.13
C SER A 43 -3.06 16.62 19.13
N ILE A 44 -2.28 15.86 18.35
CA ILE A 44 -2.75 14.82 17.42
C ILE A 44 -3.39 13.62 18.18
N SER A 45 -3.35 13.64 19.51
CA SER A 45 -4.02 12.67 20.38
C SER A 45 -5.56 12.72 20.26
N ASP A 46 -6.14 13.88 19.95
CA ASP A 46 -7.61 14.09 19.95
C ASP A 46 -8.22 14.13 18.53
N TYR A 47 -7.44 13.86 17.48
CA TYR A 47 -7.95 13.84 16.11
C TYR A 47 -8.82 12.60 15.88
N LYS A 48 -10.13 12.85 15.66
CA LYS A 48 -11.15 11.84 15.32
C LYS A 48 -10.81 10.95 14.11
N PHE A 49 -9.81 11.33 13.32
CA PHE A 49 -9.38 10.64 12.11
C PHE A 49 -8.58 9.35 12.36
N ARG A 50 -8.08 9.09 13.58
CA ARG A 50 -7.39 7.81 13.85
C ARG A 50 -8.27 6.57 13.68
N LYS A 51 -9.59 6.71 13.87
CA LYS A 51 -10.53 5.63 13.60
C LYS A 51 -10.70 5.37 12.11
N ASN A 52 -10.53 6.39 11.26
CA ASN A 52 -10.73 6.27 9.82
C ASN A 52 -9.63 5.43 9.16
N ASP A 53 -8.38 5.60 9.57
CA ASP A 53 -7.27 4.79 9.05
C ASP A 53 -7.43 3.32 9.46
N GLN A 54 -7.85 3.06 10.70
CA GLN A 54 -8.15 1.72 11.19
C GLN A 54 -9.38 1.11 10.48
N LEU A 55 -10.43 1.90 10.26
CA LEU A 55 -11.62 1.49 9.50
C LEU A 55 -11.28 1.19 8.04
N PHE A 56 -10.44 2.02 7.41
CA PHE A 56 -9.97 1.82 6.05
C PHE A 56 -9.14 0.54 5.95
N ALA A 57 -8.16 0.36 6.84
CA ALA A 57 -7.33 -0.84 6.88
C ALA A 57 -8.17 -2.11 7.08
N LYS A 58 -9.20 -2.05 7.95
CA LYS A 58 -10.13 -3.16 8.16
C LYS A 58 -10.93 -3.46 6.89
N VAL A 59 -11.53 -2.45 6.26
CA VAL A 59 -12.30 -2.63 5.02
C VAL A 59 -11.43 -3.18 3.90
N GLU A 60 -10.19 -2.72 3.77
CA GLU A 60 -9.29 -3.21 2.73
C GLU A 60 -8.83 -4.65 2.98
N LEU A 61 -8.61 -5.04 4.24
CA LEU A 61 -8.40 -6.44 4.61
C LEU A 61 -9.62 -7.31 4.36
N ASP A 62 -10.82 -6.82 4.69
CA ASP A 62 -12.08 -7.55 4.47
C ASP A 62 -12.28 -7.79 2.97
N LYS A 63 -12.02 -6.80 2.10
CA LYS A 63 -12.05 -6.99 0.63
C LYS A 63 -11.05 -8.01 0.13
N LEU A 64 -9.82 -8.00 0.65
CA LEU A 64 -8.81 -9.00 0.29
C LEU A 64 -9.29 -10.40 0.66
N ASN A 65 -9.89 -10.54 1.84
CA ASN A 65 -10.41 -11.81 2.32
C ASN A 65 -11.61 -12.30 1.49
N ASP A 66 -12.52 -11.39 1.10
CA ASP A 66 -13.65 -11.71 0.23
C ASP A 66 -13.16 -12.14 -1.16
N SER A 67 -12.21 -11.42 -1.75
CA SER A 67 -11.64 -11.78 -3.06
C SER A 67 -10.95 -13.15 -3.07
N ALA A 68 -10.17 -13.46 -2.03
CA ALA A 68 -9.55 -14.78 -1.88
C ALA A 68 -10.59 -15.89 -1.67
N SER A 69 -11.70 -15.58 -0.99
CA SER A 69 -12.80 -16.52 -0.78
C SER A 69 -13.55 -16.80 -2.09
N ASP A 70 -13.80 -15.77 -2.91
CA ASP A 70 -14.46 -15.91 -4.21
C ASP A 70 -13.62 -16.75 -5.18
N GLU A 71 -12.30 -16.56 -5.21
CA GLU A 71 -11.39 -17.38 -6.00
C GLU A 71 -11.44 -18.87 -5.59
N LEU A 72 -11.49 -19.15 -4.29
CA LEU A 72 -11.64 -20.52 -3.78
C LEU A 72 -13.02 -21.13 -4.12
N VAL A 73 -14.08 -20.33 -4.07
CA VAL A 73 -15.43 -20.77 -4.45
C VAL A 73 -15.47 -21.14 -5.94
N GLU A 74 -14.92 -20.28 -6.80
CA GLU A 74 -14.89 -20.55 -8.24
C GLU A 74 -14.01 -21.78 -8.56
N MET A 75 -12.86 -21.92 -7.89
CA MET A 75 -12.00 -23.09 -8.06
C MET A 75 -12.71 -24.39 -7.65
N ASN A 76 -13.43 -24.38 -6.52
CA ASN A 76 -14.21 -25.55 -6.09
C ASN A 76 -15.31 -25.91 -7.10
N LYS A 77 -15.96 -24.90 -7.69
CA LYS A 77 -16.97 -25.11 -8.73
C LYS A 77 -16.36 -25.74 -9.98
N GLN A 78 -15.22 -25.23 -10.45
CA GLN A 78 -14.49 -25.80 -11.59
C GLN A 78 -14.07 -27.26 -11.34
N VAL A 79 -13.58 -27.57 -10.12
CA VAL A 79 -13.21 -28.94 -9.73
C VAL A 79 -14.42 -29.86 -9.70
N SER A 80 -15.55 -29.40 -9.15
CA SER A 80 -16.78 -30.19 -9.13
C SER A 80 -17.31 -30.46 -10.54
N GLU A 81 -17.23 -29.48 -11.44
CA GLU A 81 -17.59 -29.65 -12.85
C GLU A 81 -16.73 -30.70 -13.55
N TYR A 82 -15.40 -30.63 -13.37
CA TYR A 82 -14.48 -31.63 -13.91
C TYR A 82 -14.80 -33.04 -13.39
N GLN A 83 -15.05 -33.19 -12.10
CA GLN A 83 -15.37 -34.49 -11.49
C GLN A 83 -16.68 -35.05 -12.07
N LYS A 84 -17.73 -34.23 -12.16
CA LYS A 84 -19.01 -34.63 -12.77
C LYS A 84 -18.85 -34.99 -14.25
N ALA A 85 -18.09 -34.21 -15.01
CA ALA A 85 -17.84 -34.48 -16.42
C ALA A 85 -17.06 -35.80 -16.61
N LYS A 86 -16.11 -36.09 -15.72
CA LYS A 86 -15.35 -37.34 -15.70
C LYS A 86 -16.21 -38.57 -15.45
N GLU A 87 -17.27 -38.45 -14.63
CA GLU A 87 -18.24 -39.53 -14.42
C GLU A 87 -19.04 -39.84 -15.70
N VAL A 88 -19.26 -38.84 -16.57
CA VAL A 88 -19.95 -39.02 -17.85
C VAL A 88 -19.02 -39.65 -18.89
N SER A 89 -17.86 -39.04 -19.15
CA SER A 89 -16.84 -39.61 -20.02
C SER A 89 -15.47 -38.94 -19.85
N PRO A 90 -14.37 -39.63 -20.23
CA PRO A 90 -13.04 -39.01 -20.25
C PRO A 90 -12.94 -37.80 -21.18
N GLU A 91 -13.64 -37.84 -22.31
CA GLU A 91 -13.68 -36.76 -23.31
C GLU A 91 -14.45 -35.54 -22.79
N ALA A 92 -15.54 -35.76 -22.04
CA ALA A 92 -16.29 -34.68 -21.40
C ALA A 92 -15.44 -33.96 -20.35
N ALA A 93 -14.63 -34.69 -19.57
CA ALA A 93 -13.70 -34.09 -18.61
C ALA A 93 -12.66 -33.19 -19.28
N GLN A 94 -12.13 -33.59 -20.45
CA GLN A 94 -11.14 -32.81 -21.20
C GLN A 94 -11.70 -31.47 -21.73
N ASN A 95 -13.00 -31.40 -21.98
CA ASN A 95 -13.65 -30.18 -22.48
C ASN A 95 -13.94 -29.14 -21.40
N THR A 96 -13.88 -29.51 -20.12
CA THR A 96 -14.05 -28.56 -19.00
C THR A 96 -12.85 -27.61 -18.88
N GLU A 97 -13.01 -26.47 -18.21
CA GLU A 97 -11.93 -25.49 -18.04
C GLU A 97 -10.67 -26.09 -17.36
N ILE A 98 -10.85 -26.92 -16.33
CA ILE A 98 -9.76 -27.66 -15.69
C ILE A 98 -9.16 -28.69 -16.65
N GLY A 99 -9.98 -29.41 -17.41
CA GLY A 99 -9.50 -30.37 -18.40
C GLY A 99 -8.59 -29.73 -19.44
N GLN A 100 -8.95 -28.53 -19.90
CA GLN A 100 -8.14 -27.74 -20.82
C GLN A 100 -6.82 -27.28 -20.18
N LYS A 101 -6.87 -26.76 -18.94
CA LYS A 101 -5.65 -26.36 -18.20
C LYS A 101 -4.71 -27.54 -17.93
N LEU A 102 -5.24 -28.72 -17.61
CA LEU A 102 -4.45 -29.94 -17.39
C LEU A 102 -3.82 -30.48 -18.68
N ASN A 103 -4.37 -30.16 -19.84
CA ASN A 103 -3.79 -30.54 -21.13
C ASN A 103 -2.80 -29.51 -21.68
N ASP A 104 -2.66 -28.33 -21.05
CA ASP A 104 -1.73 -27.29 -21.47
C ASP A 104 -0.31 -27.57 -20.91
N PRO A 105 0.70 -27.81 -21.76
CA PRO A 105 2.08 -28.02 -21.33
C PRO A 105 2.67 -26.84 -20.54
N ASN A 106 2.25 -25.60 -20.85
CA ASN A 106 2.77 -24.41 -20.18
C ASN A 106 2.35 -24.36 -18.71
N VAL A 107 1.16 -24.87 -18.39
CA VAL A 107 0.66 -24.97 -17.01
C VAL A 107 1.54 -25.93 -16.20
N TRP A 108 1.93 -27.05 -16.79
CA TRP A 108 2.84 -28.00 -16.14
C TRP A 108 4.24 -27.45 -15.95
N GLU A 109 4.74 -26.66 -16.91
CA GLU A 109 6.02 -25.96 -16.78
C GLU A 109 6.00 -24.97 -15.60
N ASP A 110 4.94 -24.16 -15.46
CA ASP A 110 4.79 -23.21 -14.35
C ASP A 110 4.66 -23.94 -13.00
N ILE A 111 3.90 -25.04 -12.94
CA ILE A 111 3.80 -25.88 -11.73
C ILE A 111 5.17 -26.45 -11.36
N ALA A 112 5.89 -27.04 -12.31
CA ALA A 112 7.22 -27.59 -12.08
C ALA A 112 8.20 -26.50 -11.61
N GLY A 113 8.15 -25.32 -12.22
CA GLY A 113 8.95 -24.16 -11.83
C GLY A 113 8.68 -23.67 -10.41
N LYS A 114 7.43 -23.78 -9.92
CA LYS A 114 7.05 -23.44 -8.54
C LYS A 114 7.41 -24.53 -7.53
N MET A 115 7.43 -25.81 -7.93
CA MET A 115 7.81 -26.93 -7.07
C MET A 115 9.32 -27.08 -6.87
N LEU A 116 10.12 -26.62 -7.84
CA LEU A 116 11.58 -26.71 -7.82
C LEU A 116 12.26 -25.49 -7.17
N LYS A 117 11.50 -24.46 -6.81
CA LYS A 117 11.96 -23.28 -6.05
C LYS A 117 11.60 -23.42 -4.58
#